data_AF-A0AAW0M5D0-F1
#
_entry.id   AF-A0AAW0M5D0-F1
#
_cell.length_a   1.000
_cell.length_b   1.000
_cell.length_c   1.000
_cell.angle_alpha   90.00
_cell.angle_beta   90.00
_cell.angle_gamma   90.00
#
_symmetry.space_group_name_H-M   'P 1'
#
loop_
_entity.id
_entity.type
_entity.pdbx_description
1 polymer ?
#
loop_
_entity_poly.entity_id
_entity_poly.type
_entity_poly.pdbx_seq_one_letter_code
_entity_poly.pdbx_strand_id
1 'polypeptide(L)' 'MAAVNKAASLKLVIDTESQRVLYAEAGKEFVDFLIDIIALPVGAFIPLLNQEMLGGLGNIYESIEN' A
#
# COMPACT_ATOMS: atom_id res chain seq x y z
N MET A 1 -0.29 -25.34 -16.71
CA MET A 1 -0.75 -24.92 -15.36
C MET A 1 -1.43 -23.57 -15.52
N ALA A 2 -2.75 -23.49 -15.29
CA ALA A 2 -3.43 -22.20 -15.27
C ALA A 2 -2.87 -21.38 -14.10
N ALA A 3 -2.39 -20.17 -14.36
CA ALA A 3 -2.05 -19.24 -13.29
C ALA A 3 -3.35 -18.96 -12.52
N VAL A 4 -3.41 -19.37 -11.25
CA VAL A 4 -4.46 -18.91 -10.35
C VAL A 4 -4.23 -17.40 -10.21
N ASN A 5 -5.12 -16.60 -10.77
CA ASN A 5 -5.06 -15.16 -10.63
C ASN A 5 -5.60 -14.84 -9.24
N LYS A 6 -4.69 -14.77 -8.26
CA LYS A 6 -5.03 -14.50 -6.87
C LYS A 6 -5.19 -13.00 -6.70
N ALA A 7 -6.37 -12.49 -7.00
CA ALA A 7 -6.70 -11.09 -6.76
C ALA A 7 -6.77 -10.84 -5.25
N ALA A 8 -6.12 -9.77 -4.78
CA ALA A 8 -6.27 -9.32 -3.40
C ALA A 8 -7.70 -8.85 -3.16
N SER A 9 -8.32 -9.31 -2.07
CA SER A 9 -9.65 -8.88 -1.63
C SER A 9 -9.55 -8.06 -0.36
N LEU A 10 -10.20 -6.91 -0.35
CA LEU A 10 -10.29 -5.99 0.79
C LEU A 10 -11.76 -5.80 1.16
N LYS A 11 -12.08 -5.91 2.45
CA LYS A 11 -13.39 -5.53 2.97
C LYS A 11 -13.26 -4.21 3.70
N LEU A 12 -13.95 -3.20 3.22
CA LEU A 12 -13.89 -1.85 3.76
C LEU A 12 -15.12 -1.59 4.62
N VAL A 13 -14.92 -0.90 5.73
CA VAL A 13 -16.01 -0.28 6.47
C VAL A 13 -15.91 1.22 6.31
N ILE A 14 -16.97 1.77 5.74
CA ILE A 14 -17.02 3.12 5.21
C ILE A 14 -18.09 3.87 5.98
N ASP A 15 -17.72 5.03 6.51
CA ASP A 15 -18.68 6.05 6.89
C ASP A 15 -19.11 6.77 5.62
N THR A 16 -20.35 6.52 5.21
CA THR A 16 -20.91 7.07 3.97
C THR A 16 -21.27 8.55 4.09
N GLU A 17 -21.49 9.06 5.31
CA GLU A 17 -21.83 10.48 5.52
C GLU A 17 -20.57 11.34 5.39
N SER A 18 -19.47 10.93 6.05
CA SER A 18 -18.19 11.64 5.94
C SER A 18 -17.35 11.25 4.72
N GLN A 19 -17.79 10.24 3.97
CA GLN A 19 -17.09 9.64 2.83
C GLN A 19 -15.68 9.14 3.19
N ARG A 20 -15.54 8.49 4.35
CA ARG A 20 -14.25 8.01 4.86
C ARG A 20 -14.24 6.51 5.08
N VAL A 21 -13.10 5.88 4.79
CA VAL A 21 -12.84 4.51 5.20
C VAL A 21 -12.41 4.52 6.67
N LEU A 22 -13.17 3.84 7.53
CA LEU A 22 -12.88 3.74 8.96
C LEU A 22 -11.87 2.62 9.25
N TYR A 23 -12.03 1.48 8.58
CA TYR A 23 -11.11 0.35 8.66
C TYR A 23 -11.22 -0.55 7.43
N ALA A 24 -10.15 -1.32 7.19
CA ALA A 24 -10.07 -2.32 6.15
C ALA A 24 -9.65 -3.67 6.75
N GLU A 25 -10.40 -4.72 6.44
CA GLU A 25 -10.06 -6.11 6.74
C GLU A 25 -9.44 -6.74 5.48
N ALA A 26 -8.29 -7.37 5.64
CA ALA A 26 -7.52 -7.97 4.55
C ALA A 26 -6.91 -9.31 4.98
N GLY A 27 -6.64 -10.18 4.01
CA GLY A 27 -5.89 -11.41 4.25
C GLY A 27 -4.43 -11.12 4.61
N LYS A 28 -3.80 -12.06 5.33
CA LYS A 28 -2.40 -11.96 5.78
C LYS A 28 -1.44 -11.55 4.66
N GLU A 29 -1.56 -12.15 3.49
CA GLU A 29 -0.69 -11.90 2.34
C GLU A 29 -0.68 -10.42 1.91
N PHE A 30 -1.83 -9.74 2.01
CA PHE A 30 -1.92 -8.31 1.70
C PHE A 30 -1.29 -7.46 2.80
N VAL A 31 -1.50 -7.83 4.07
CA VAL A 31 -0.92 -7.11 5.21
C VAL A 31 0.61 -7.24 5.22
N ASP A 32 1.13 -8.44 5.00
CA ASP A 32 2.57 -8.69 4.86
C ASP A 32 3.15 -7.84 3.73
N PHE A 33 2.51 -7.81 2.56
CA PHE A 33 2.94 -6.99 1.44
C PHE A 33 3.03 -5.49 1.77
N LEU A 34 2.05 -4.94 2.51
CA LEU A 34 2.11 -3.55 2.95
C LEU A 34 3.25 -3.30 3.95
N ILE A 35 3.45 -4.22 4.89
CA ILE A 35 4.55 -4.12 5.86
C ILE A 35 5.90 -4.21 5.14
N ASP A 36 6.03 -5.12 4.17
CA ASP A 36 7.24 -5.28 3.38
C ASP A 36 7.55 -3.97 2.64
N ILE A 37 6.56 -3.34 2.00
CA ILE A 37 6.72 -2.01 1.35
C ILE A 37 7.23 -0.96 2.34
N ILE A 38 6.66 -0.89 3.54
CA ILE A 38 7.05 0.10 4.56
C ILE A 38 8.44 -0.21 5.14
N ALA A 39 8.79 -1.49 5.24
CA ALA A 39 10.08 -1.97 5.72
C ALA A 39 11.19 -1.85 4.66
N LEU A 40 10.84 -1.67 3.37
CA LEU A 40 11.83 -1.35 2.36
C LEU A 40 12.55 -0.05 2.77
N PRO A 41 13.86 0.05 2.57
CA PRO A 41 14.57 1.30 2.71
C PRO A 41 14.17 2.21 1.55
N VAL A 42 13.02 2.87 1.66
CA VAL A 42 12.38 3.65 0.58
C VAL A 42 13.35 4.69 0.01
N GLY A 43 14.17 5.33 0.87
CA GLY A 43 15.21 6.27 0.46
C GLY A 43 16.31 5.68 -0.44
N ALA A 44 16.57 4.38 -0.37
CA ALA A 44 17.55 3.72 -1.23
C ALA A 44 17.03 3.49 -2.66
N PHE A 45 15.71 3.36 -2.83
CA PHE A 45 15.11 2.98 -4.11
C PHE A 45 14.29 4.10 -4.76
N ILE A 46 13.96 5.20 -4.06
CA ILE A 46 13.31 6.38 -4.65
C ILE A 46 13.98 6.87 -5.94
N PRO A 47 15.32 6.96 -6.03
CA PRO A 47 15.98 7.38 -7.27
C PRO A 47 15.75 6.44 -8.46
N LEU A 48 15.31 5.21 -8.20
CA LEU A 48 15.05 4.16 -9.18
C LEU A 48 13.56 4.05 -9.56
N LEU A 49 12.67 4.75 -8.86
CA LEU A 49 11.23 4.76 -9.15
C LEU A 49 10.90 5.82 -10.20
N ASN A 50 10.01 5.49 -11.13
CA ASN A 50 9.46 6.48 -12.06
C ASN A 50 8.37 7.32 -11.37
N GLN A 51 7.92 8.40 -12.01
CA GLN A 51 6.91 9.32 -11.43
C GLN A 51 5.57 8.63 -11.12
N GLU A 52 5.19 7.60 -11.89
CA GLU A 52 3.97 6.82 -11.63
C GLU A 52 4.11 5.92 -10.39
N MET A 53 5.31 5.36 -10.17
CA MET A 53 5.63 4.49 -9.04
C MET A 53 5.97 5.28 -7.77
N LEU A 54 6.41 6.54 -7.89
CA LEU A 54 6.60 7.42 -6.75
C LEU A 54 5.27 7.63 -6.01
N GLY A 55 4.16 7.84 -6.72
CA GLY A 55 2.79 7.76 -6.22
C GLY A 55 2.63 8.01 -4.70
N GLY A 56 2.12 7.00 -3.97
CA GLY A 56 2.02 7.06 -2.51
C GLY A 56 3.33 6.77 -1.76
N LEU A 57 4.33 6.17 -2.40
CA LEU A 57 5.62 5.84 -1.78
C LEU A 57 6.46 7.09 -1.48
N GLY A 58 6.39 8.11 -2.34
CA GLY A 58 7.01 9.42 -2.13
C GLY A 58 6.42 10.10 -0.90
N ASN A 59 5.10 10.09 -0.74
CA ASN A 59 4.44 10.63 0.45
C ASN A 59 4.88 9.92 1.74
N ILE A 60 5.08 8.59 1.70
CA ILE A 60 5.58 7.82 2.84
C ILE A 60 7.00 8.24 3.18
N TYR A 61 7.87 8.40 2.19
CA TYR A 61 9.25 8.85 2.40
C TYR A 61 9.32 10.26 2.99
N GLU A 62 8.58 11.22 2.42
CA GLU A 62 8.49 12.58 2.94
C GLU A 62 7.94 12.61 4.38
N SER A 63 7.03 11.69 4.73
CA SER A 63 6.49 11.58 6.09
C SER A 63 7.48 11.00 7.11
N ILE A 64 8.54 10.32 6.66
CA ILE A 64 9.59 9.76 7.53
C ILE A 64 10.75 10.76 7.70
N GLU A 65 11.04 11.58 6.70
CA GLU A 65 12.08 12.62 6.78
C GLU A 65 11.68 13.84 7.64
N ASN A 66 10.38 14.08 7.84
CA ASN A 66 9.83 15.16 8.69
C ASN A 66 9.62 14.71 10.14
#